data_AF-A0A960ZIX4-F1
#
_entry.id   AF-A0A960ZIX4-F1
#
_cell.length_a   1.000
_cell.length_b   1.000
_cell.length_c   1.000
_cell.angle_alpha   90.00
_cell.angle_beta   90.00
_cell.angle_gamma   90.00
#
_symmetry.space_group_name_H-M   'P 1'
#
loop_
_entity.id
_entity.type
_entity.pdbx_description
1 polymer ?
#
loop_
_entity_poly.entity_id
_entity_poly.type
_entity_poly.pdbx_seq_one_letter_code
_entity_poly.pdbx_strand_id
1 'polypeptide(L)'
;MQKNKKNYEKKILKFPDGKKPERSPSAQGNSDSNNFGTSTVLTILRQITRYLNARLRNRNIGWKVVPAMLLLKVAARERLKEMHEVFEESGDPQLPLHPDLLSEFLDLRRNFVAAVVYQVGSLPLQERKKLGIELEEHLEKIDYLAEQREWDWMSFHEEEYDFFKALAEASPDKTASFLVNRFKQYYLLSSMSLNRQFWDMNQASKIYRTTLSLIIAGDAEAAENEIRSFFENNDTKILKYYDALRSPRNNARSRVSYESVYGGRHLLLSREDYIDLIKTAFAEDRAEEDVTTLAIFDKSVKKTAKIIAREKGTVCGLEVARTVFLEMDATLKVTLEKKDGDSISAGDSVLKVSGNIQGILRAERVALNFISLMSGISTSTAKFVSAAAQYNVDVLDTRKTVPGYRMLAKYAVAIGGGLNHRQNLAVMGMLKDNHIAAAGSIRAAIRKFRKSSPGIPLEVEVDHPDQLYEALQEKPDMILLDNMTNIQLKKSAQMIEKFNEANDTHIVSEASGGFHLNNLDRLADTGVDYVSIGSLTSQVAPLDFGLDI
;
A
#
# COMPACT_ATOMS: atom_id res chain seq x y z
N MET A 1 6.11 -5.16 -52.60
CA MET A 1 6.70 -3.96 -53.23
C MET A 1 6.04 -2.72 -52.61
N GLN A 2 6.64 -2.12 -51.58
CA GLN A 2 7.46 -0.92 -51.74
C GLN A 2 6.81 0.15 -52.64
N LYS A 3 6.06 1.07 -52.02
CA LYS A 3 6.05 2.52 -52.30
C LYS A 3 4.87 3.16 -51.59
N ASN A 4 5.12 3.76 -50.44
CA ASN A 4 4.63 5.10 -50.06
C ASN A 4 5.20 5.53 -48.69
N LYS A 5 6.51 5.33 -48.53
CA LYS A 5 7.31 5.73 -47.35
C LYS A 5 7.91 7.14 -47.52
N LYS A 6 7.27 8.06 -48.27
CA LYS A 6 7.97 9.26 -48.77
C LYS A 6 7.26 10.62 -48.73
N ASN A 7 6.20 10.83 -47.94
CA ASN A 7 5.50 12.14 -47.95
C ASN A 7 5.22 12.84 -46.62
N TYR A 8 5.86 12.47 -45.50
CA TYR A 8 5.66 13.19 -44.22
C TYR A 8 6.96 13.50 -43.45
N GLU A 9 8.06 13.79 -44.15
CA GLU A 9 9.36 14.19 -43.55
C GLU A 9 9.74 15.67 -43.75
N LYS A 10 8.80 16.56 -44.09
CA LYS A 10 9.12 18.00 -44.25
C LYS A 10 8.15 18.90 -43.49
N LYS A 11 8.42 19.10 -42.20
CA LYS A 11 8.27 20.35 -41.41
C LYS A 11 8.47 20.07 -39.92
N ILE A 12 9.71 19.82 -39.51
CA ILE A 12 10.13 19.96 -38.11
C ILE A 12 11.41 20.81 -38.12
N LEU A 13 11.48 21.74 -37.16
CA LEU A 13 12.47 22.80 -37.05
C LEU A 13 13.92 22.31 -37.21
N LYS A 14 14.69 23.04 -38.03
CA LYS A 14 16.15 22.92 -38.11
C LYS A 14 16.78 23.62 -36.90
N PHE A 15 17.60 22.93 -36.13
CA PHE A 15 18.62 23.55 -35.28
C PHE A 15 19.96 23.56 -36.05
N PRO A 16 20.80 24.61 -35.92
CA PRO A 16 22.04 24.74 -36.69
C PRO A 16 23.16 23.82 -36.16
N ASP A 17 23.87 23.19 -37.08
CA ASP A 17 25.04 22.33 -36.86
C ASP A 17 26.22 23.11 -36.22
N GLY A 18 26.77 22.55 -35.14
CA GLY A 18 27.92 23.10 -34.41
C GLY A 18 28.89 22.02 -33.94
N LYS A 19 29.86 21.72 -34.80
CA LYS A 19 31.20 21.10 -34.63
C LYS A 19 31.59 20.49 -33.26
N LYS A 20 32.02 19.23 -33.30
CA LYS A 20 32.86 18.57 -32.27
C LYS A 20 34.21 19.27 -32.13
N PRO A 21 34.74 19.49 -30.90
CA PRO A 21 36.16 19.72 -30.71
C PRO A 21 36.89 18.47 -30.18
N GLU A 22 38.16 18.37 -30.57
CA GLU A 22 39.13 17.31 -30.34
C GLU A 22 39.56 17.16 -28.87
N ARG A 23 40.10 15.98 -28.53
CA ARG A 23 40.73 15.68 -27.22
C ARG A 23 42.23 16.03 -27.24
N SER A 24 42.72 16.71 -26.20
CA SER A 24 43.98 16.46 -25.46
C SER A 24 44.20 17.55 -24.37
N PRO A 25 45.19 17.45 -23.45
CA PRO A 25 45.23 16.57 -22.29
C PRO A 25 45.37 17.31 -20.92
N SER A 26 45.04 16.60 -19.84
CA SER A 26 45.44 16.81 -18.42
C SER A 26 45.35 18.22 -17.79
N ALA A 27 44.37 18.40 -16.90
CA ALA A 27 44.52 19.24 -15.71
C ALA A 27 43.60 18.70 -14.59
N GLN A 28 44.19 18.33 -13.46
CA GLN A 28 43.47 18.01 -12.22
C GLN A 28 42.77 19.27 -11.68
N GLY A 29 41.50 19.15 -11.29
CA GLY A 29 40.74 20.19 -10.61
C GLY A 29 39.33 19.73 -10.25
N ASN A 30 38.95 19.94 -8.99
CA ASN A 30 37.73 19.48 -8.30
C ASN A 30 36.36 19.85 -8.95
N SER A 31 35.34 19.10 -8.49
CA SER A 31 33.92 19.47 -8.28
C SER A 31 32.87 19.21 -9.39
N ASP A 32 31.77 18.57 -8.96
CA ASP A 32 30.38 18.93 -9.24
C ASP A 32 29.96 19.28 -10.68
N SER A 33 29.86 18.29 -11.57
CA SER A 33 29.34 18.53 -12.93
C SER A 33 28.29 17.54 -13.46
N ASN A 34 27.73 16.63 -12.65
CA ASN A 34 26.66 15.72 -13.11
C ASN A 34 25.23 16.09 -12.65
N ASN A 35 25.01 17.19 -11.95
CA ASN A 35 23.67 17.57 -11.43
C ASN A 35 22.90 18.62 -12.26
N PHE A 36 23.45 19.09 -13.39
CA PHE A 36 22.87 20.22 -14.14
C PHE A 36 21.87 19.85 -15.27
N GLY A 37 21.56 18.57 -15.49
CA GLY A 37 20.64 18.12 -16.57
C GLY A 37 19.27 17.62 -16.11
N THR A 38 19.21 16.89 -15.00
CA THR A 38 18.01 16.17 -14.53
C THR A 38 17.00 17.08 -13.83
N SER A 39 17.48 18.08 -13.07
CA SER A 39 16.65 19.02 -12.30
C SER A 39 15.76 19.92 -13.18
N THR A 40 16.30 20.41 -14.30
CA THR A 40 15.60 21.33 -15.20
C THR A 40 14.47 20.64 -15.97
N VAL A 41 14.70 19.42 -16.47
CA VAL A 41 13.69 18.63 -17.20
C VAL A 41 12.54 18.22 -16.27
N LEU A 42 12.84 17.78 -15.05
CA LEU A 42 11.83 17.45 -14.03
C LEU A 42 10.98 18.66 -13.66
N THR A 43 11.60 19.83 -13.53
CA THR A 43 10.90 21.08 -13.23
C THR A 43 9.91 21.46 -14.33
N ILE A 44 10.32 21.34 -15.60
CA ILE A 44 9.45 21.61 -16.76
C ILE A 44 8.28 20.60 -16.81
N LEU A 45 8.54 19.31 -16.59
CA LEU A 45 7.51 18.26 -16.60
C LEU A 45 6.49 18.45 -15.47
N ARG A 46 6.91 18.86 -14.27
CA ARG A 46 6.02 19.23 -13.15
C ARG A 46 5.15 20.43 -13.49
N GLN A 47 5.71 21.46 -14.13
CA GLN A 47 4.93 22.63 -14.57
C GLN A 47 3.86 22.25 -15.60
N ILE A 48 4.24 21.41 -16.57
CA ILE A 48 3.31 20.88 -17.58
C ILE A 48 2.21 20.06 -16.91
N THR A 49 2.55 19.15 -16.00
CA THR A 49 1.55 18.29 -15.36
C THR A 49 0.60 19.07 -14.47
N ARG A 50 1.09 20.01 -13.67
CA ARG A 50 0.22 20.92 -12.88
C ARG A 50 -0.73 21.70 -13.77
N TYR A 51 -0.26 22.20 -14.92
CA TYR A 51 -1.10 22.89 -15.89
C TYR A 51 -2.21 21.97 -16.45
N LEU A 52 -1.86 20.73 -16.78
CA LEU A 52 -2.80 19.72 -17.26
C LEU A 52 -3.83 19.37 -16.18
N ASN A 53 -3.38 19.04 -14.96
CA ASN A 53 -4.26 18.67 -13.84
C ASN A 53 -5.19 19.81 -13.44
N ALA A 54 -4.73 21.06 -13.44
CA ALA A 54 -5.60 22.21 -13.19
C ALA A 54 -6.73 22.30 -14.22
N ARG A 55 -6.49 21.96 -15.49
CA ARG A 55 -7.54 21.93 -16.51
C ARG A 55 -8.46 20.73 -16.38
N LEU A 56 -7.91 19.54 -16.16
CA LEU A 56 -8.69 18.31 -16.00
C LEU A 56 -9.56 18.34 -14.75
N ARG A 57 -9.09 18.91 -13.63
CA ARG A 57 -9.91 19.17 -12.42
C ARG A 57 -11.05 20.15 -12.68
N ASN A 58 -10.86 21.06 -13.62
CA ASN A 58 -11.92 21.95 -14.13
C ASN A 58 -12.70 21.32 -15.31
N ARG A 59 -12.60 20.00 -15.50
CA ARG A 59 -13.30 19.20 -16.54
C ARG A 59 -13.04 19.67 -17.97
N ASN A 60 -11.90 20.34 -18.20
CA ASN A 60 -11.53 20.96 -19.48
C ASN A 60 -10.44 20.15 -20.20
N ILE A 61 -10.85 19.24 -21.10
CA ILE A 61 -9.99 18.32 -21.85
C ILE A 61 -9.51 18.92 -23.20
N GLY A 62 -10.04 20.06 -23.65
CA GLY A 62 -9.90 20.50 -25.04
C GLY A 62 -8.46 20.63 -25.57
N TRP A 63 -8.31 20.70 -26.90
CA TRP A 63 -7.05 20.68 -27.69
C TRP A 63 -5.79 21.36 -27.10
N LYS A 64 -5.92 22.36 -26.24
CA LYS A 64 -4.80 23.01 -25.54
C LYS A 64 -4.04 22.07 -24.58
N VAL A 65 -4.61 20.95 -24.14
CA VAL A 65 -3.87 19.93 -23.36
C VAL A 65 -3.10 18.94 -24.23
N VAL A 66 -3.42 18.82 -25.52
CA VAL A 66 -2.82 17.80 -26.42
C VAL A 66 -1.30 17.94 -26.56
N PRO A 67 -0.72 19.12 -26.88
CA PRO A 67 0.73 19.24 -27.01
C PRO A 67 1.48 18.93 -25.71
N ALA A 68 0.93 19.40 -24.59
CA ALA A 68 1.47 19.18 -23.25
C ALA A 68 1.42 17.70 -22.84
N MET A 69 0.30 17.01 -23.12
CA MET A 69 0.17 15.57 -22.88
C MET A 69 1.08 14.73 -23.79
N LEU A 70 1.26 15.11 -25.06
CA LEU A 70 2.18 14.42 -25.96
C LEU A 70 3.64 14.59 -25.56
N LEU A 71 4.02 15.74 -24.99
CA LEU A 71 5.35 15.97 -24.46
C LEU A 71 5.60 15.13 -23.20
N LEU A 72 4.65 15.11 -22.28
CA LEU A 72 4.68 14.28 -21.08
C LEU A 72 4.71 12.78 -21.44
N LYS A 73 3.99 12.38 -22.50
CA LYS A 73 4.03 11.03 -23.07
C LYS A 73 5.42 10.62 -23.55
N VAL A 74 6.12 11.49 -24.26
CA VAL A 74 7.48 11.20 -24.74
C VAL A 74 8.43 11.00 -23.56
N ALA A 75 8.32 11.86 -22.54
CA ALA A 75 9.10 11.74 -21.31
C ALA A 75 8.76 10.46 -20.50
N ALA A 76 7.47 10.09 -20.43
CA ALA A 76 7.02 8.87 -19.76
C ALA A 76 7.39 7.60 -20.52
N ARG A 77 7.43 7.62 -21.86
CA ARG A 77 7.76 6.46 -22.71
C ARG A 77 9.14 5.90 -22.42
N GLU A 78 10.15 6.77 -22.39
CA GLU A 78 11.53 6.34 -22.20
C GLU A 78 11.70 5.64 -20.84
N ARG A 79 10.96 6.10 -19.83
CA ARG A 79 11.04 5.55 -18.47
C ARG A 79 10.13 4.33 -18.23
N LEU A 80 8.91 4.32 -18.74
CA LEU A 80 7.98 3.17 -18.63
C LEU A 80 8.51 1.94 -19.38
N LYS A 81 9.26 2.14 -20.47
CA LYS A 81 9.92 1.05 -21.21
C LYS A 81 11.04 0.42 -20.38
N GLU A 82 11.87 1.24 -19.74
CA GLU A 82 12.90 0.79 -18.80
C GLU A 82 12.27 0.00 -17.63
N MET A 83 11.11 0.42 -17.10
CA MET A 83 10.39 -0.33 -16.06
C MET A 83 9.91 -1.71 -16.52
N HIS A 84 9.36 -1.80 -17.74
CA HIS A 84 8.84 -3.05 -18.27
C HIS A 84 9.97 -4.06 -18.54
N GLU A 85 11.10 -3.60 -19.09
CA GLU A 85 12.30 -4.41 -19.33
C GLU A 85 12.92 -4.93 -18.01
N VAL A 86 12.97 -4.08 -16.97
CA VAL A 86 13.43 -4.46 -15.61
C VAL A 86 12.46 -5.45 -14.92
N PHE A 87 11.18 -5.46 -15.31
CA PHE A 87 10.16 -6.33 -14.72
C PHE A 87 10.07 -7.71 -15.40
N GLU A 88 10.38 -7.82 -16.69
CA GLU A 88 10.37 -9.10 -17.43
C GLU A 88 11.67 -9.92 -17.25
N GLU A 89 12.82 -9.27 -17.07
CA GLU A 89 14.12 -9.92 -16.86
C GLU A 89 14.50 -9.88 -15.37
N SER A 90 14.32 -10.99 -14.65
CA SER A 90 14.63 -11.09 -13.21
C SER A 90 16.07 -10.65 -12.86
N GLY A 91 16.28 -9.43 -12.32
CA GLY A 91 17.59 -8.95 -11.85
C GLY A 91 17.62 -7.48 -11.39
N ASP A 92 18.37 -7.21 -10.31
CA ASP A 92 18.69 -5.94 -9.61
C ASP A 92 18.23 -4.61 -10.28
N PRO A 93 17.40 -3.79 -9.61
CA PRO A 93 16.96 -2.51 -10.17
C PRO A 93 18.12 -1.50 -10.18
N GLN A 94 18.82 -1.36 -11.31
CA GLN A 94 19.44 -0.08 -11.63
C GLN A 94 18.32 0.92 -11.96
N LEU A 95 17.83 1.56 -10.89
CA LEU A 95 16.81 2.61 -10.82
C LEU A 95 16.62 3.41 -12.13
N PRO A 96 15.49 3.23 -12.82
CA PRO A 96 15.03 4.21 -13.79
C PRO A 96 13.63 4.68 -13.42
N LEU A 97 13.55 5.60 -12.46
CA LEU A 97 12.56 6.68 -12.47
C LEU A 97 12.92 7.71 -11.40
N HIS A 98 12.45 8.94 -11.52
CA HIS A 98 12.29 9.89 -10.43
C HIS A 98 10.82 9.77 -9.95
N PRO A 99 10.47 9.69 -8.65
CA PRO A 99 9.13 9.25 -8.22
C PRO A 99 8.08 10.29 -8.58
N ASP A 100 8.55 11.53 -8.66
CA ASP A 100 7.83 12.67 -9.19
C ASP A 100 7.20 12.40 -10.55
N LEU A 101 7.88 11.74 -11.49
CA LEU A 101 7.30 11.57 -12.83
C LEU A 101 6.22 10.49 -12.88
N LEU A 102 6.36 9.43 -12.07
CA LEU A 102 5.31 8.41 -11.94
C LEU A 102 4.08 8.99 -11.25
N SER A 103 4.27 9.74 -10.16
CA SER A 103 3.18 10.43 -9.45
C SER A 103 2.44 11.40 -10.36
N GLU A 104 3.18 12.17 -11.16
CA GLU A 104 2.61 13.14 -12.10
C GLU A 104 1.84 12.43 -13.23
N PHE A 105 2.32 11.28 -13.73
CA PHE A 105 1.60 10.46 -14.71
C PHE A 105 0.30 9.85 -14.15
N LEU A 106 0.34 9.30 -12.94
CA LEU A 106 -0.81 8.70 -12.27
C LEU A 106 -1.89 9.76 -11.96
N ASP A 107 -1.49 10.92 -11.43
CA ASP A 107 -2.42 12.04 -11.20
C ASP A 107 -3.06 12.53 -12.50
N LEU A 108 -2.29 12.59 -13.60
CA LEU A 108 -2.84 12.92 -14.92
C LEU A 108 -3.88 11.91 -15.39
N ARG A 109 -3.56 10.61 -15.33
CA ARG A 109 -4.47 9.51 -15.72
C ARG A 109 -5.79 9.62 -14.95
N ARG A 110 -5.70 9.71 -13.62
CA ARG A 110 -6.85 9.82 -12.72
C ARG A 110 -7.73 11.02 -13.06
N ASN A 111 -7.14 12.21 -13.18
CA ASN A 111 -7.91 13.42 -13.48
C ASN A 111 -8.51 13.40 -14.89
N PHE A 112 -7.84 12.78 -15.86
CA PHE A 112 -8.36 12.62 -17.20
C PHE A 112 -9.59 11.71 -17.23
N VAL A 113 -9.50 10.53 -16.61
CA VAL A 113 -10.63 9.58 -16.55
C VAL A 113 -11.82 10.19 -15.82
N ALA A 114 -11.58 10.84 -14.67
CA ALA A 114 -12.62 11.53 -13.91
C ALA A 114 -13.33 12.62 -14.74
N ALA A 115 -12.57 13.41 -15.51
CA ALA A 115 -13.14 14.44 -16.38
C ALA A 115 -14.00 13.84 -17.51
N VAL A 116 -13.57 12.72 -18.11
CA VAL A 116 -14.36 12.00 -19.13
C VAL A 116 -15.66 11.47 -18.53
N VAL A 117 -15.58 10.80 -17.38
CA VAL A 117 -16.76 10.26 -16.67
C VAL A 117 -17.77 11.36 -16.36
N TYR A 118 -17.31 12.52 -15.86
CA TYR A 118 -18.20 13.65 -15.60
C TYR A 118 -18.88 14.15 -16.89
N GLN A 119 -18.13 14.35 -17.97
CA GLN A 119 -18.66 14.85 -19.23
C GLN A 119 -19.72 13.90 -19.82
N VAL A 120 -19.50 12.59 -19.73
CA VAL A 120 -20.44 11.56 -20.14
C VAL A 120 -21.68 11.51 -19.24
N GLY A 121 -21.50 11.59 -17.92
CA GLY A 121 -22.59 11.66 -16.94
C GLY A 121 -23.49 12.88 -17.13
N SER A 122 -22.98 13.93 -17.78
CA SER A 122 -23.71 15.16 -18.08
C SER A 122 -24.48 15.13 -19.42
N LEU A 123 -24.41 14.04 -20.19
CA LEU A 123 -25.13 13.90 -21.46
C LEU A 123 -26.66 13.81 -21.27
N PRO A 124 -27.46 14.05 -22.33
CA PRO A 124 -28.89 13.78 -22.29
C PRO A 124 -29.21 12.32 -21.94
N LEU A 125 -30.33 12.09 -21.23
CA LEU A 125 -30.71 10.75 -20.73
C LEU A 125 -30.72 9.66 -21.82
N GLN A 126 -31.19 9.99 -23.03
CA GLN A 126 -31.24 9.03 -24.14
C GLN A 126 -29.84 8.57 -24.58
N GLU A 127 -28.87 9.49 -24.60
CA GLU A 127 -27.48 9.18 -24.94
C GLU A 127 -26.82 8.35 -23.82
N ARG A 128 -27.08 8.69 -22.55
CA ARG A 128 -26.58 7.93 -21.39
C ARG A 128 -27.13 6.51 -21.34
N LYS A 129 -28.42 6.32 -21.65
CA LYS A 129 -29.02 4.98 -21.73
C LYS A 129 -28.45 4.14 -22.87
N LYS A 130 -28.25 4.74 -24.04
CA LYS A 130 -27.65 4.04 -25.19
C LYS A 130 -26.22 3.60 -24.86
N LEU A 131 -25.43 4.50 -24.27
CA LEU A 131 -24.07 4.19 -23.82
C LEU A 131 -24.07 3.13 -22.71
N GLY A 132 -25.06 3.16 -21.81
CA GLY A 132 -25.24 2.15 -20.77
C GLY A 132 -25.27 0.72 -21.32
N ILE A 133 -26.01 0.50 -22.42
CA ILE A 133 -26.12 -0.81 -23.07
C ILE A 133 -24.76 -1.25 -23.65
N GLU A 134 -24.03 -0.32 -24.28
CA GLU A 134 -22.71 -0.60 -24.87
C GLU A 134 -21.66 -0.92 -23.80
N LEU A 135 -21.64 -0.17 -22.71
CA LEU A 135 -20.70 -0.37 -21.61
C LEU A 135 -21.00 -1.62 -20.78
N GLU A 136 -22.27 -2.04 -20.70
CA GLU A 136 -22.66 -3.26 -20.00
C GLU A 136 -22.00 -4.50 -20.61
N GLU A 137 -21.87 -4.56 -21.94
CA GLU A 137 -21.19 -5.69 -22.62
C GLU A 137 -19.71 -5.80 -22.21
N HIS A 138 -19.03 -4.66 -22.04
CA HIS A 138 -17.65 -4.65 -21.53
C HIS A 138 -17.61 -5.04 -20.05
N LEU A 139 -18.57 -4.60 -19.23
CA LEU A 139 -18.63 -4.95 -17.82
C LEU A 139 -18.91 -6.44 -17.58
N GLU A 140 -19.74 -7.08 -18.42
CA GLU A 140 -19.94 -8.53 -18.37
C GLU A 140 -18.63 -9.31 -18.65
N LYS A 141 -17.83 -8.85 -19.62
CA LYS A 141 -16.51 -9.44 -19.91
C LYS A 141 -15.52 -9.19 -18.78
N ILE A 142 -15.49 -7.98 -18.23
CA ILE A 142 -14.65 -7.60 -17.08
C ILE A 142 -15.01 -8.46 -15.85
N ASP A 143 -16.30 -8.67 -15.58
CA ASP A 143 -16.77 -9.52 -14.48
C ASP A 143 -16.35 -10.97 -14.69
N TYR A 144 -16.58 -11.50 -15.89
CA TYR A 144 -16.16 -12.85 -16.23
C TYR A 144 -14.66 -13.03 -15.98
N LEU A 145 -13.84 -12.09 -16.46
CA LEU A 145 -12.38 -12.13 -16.27
C LEU A 145 -11.98 -11.97 -14.78
N ALA A 146 -12.72 -11.18 -14.00
CA ALA A 146 -12.50 -11.05 -12.55
C ALA A 146 -12.88 -12.33 -11.77
N GLU A 147 -13.92 -13.04 -12.22
CA GLU A 147 -14.47 -14.23 -11.55
C GLU A 147 -13.73 -15.53 -11.87
N GLN A 148 -13.19 -15.69 -13.10
CA GLN A 148 -12.60 -16.96 -13.55
C GLN A 148 -11.40 -17.42 -12.71
N ARG A 149 -10.80 -16.57 -11.86
CA ARG A 149 -9.59 -16.85 -11.05
C ARG A 149 -8.37 -17.34 -11.86
N GLU A 150 -8.49 -17.53 -13.17
CA GLU A 150 -7.41 -17.71 -14.11
C GLU A 150 -6.83 -16.32 -14.43
N TRP A 151 -5.53 -16.21 -14.27
CA TRP A 151 -4.80 -14.94 -14.15
C TRP A 151 -4.58 -14.26 -15.51
N ASP A 152 -5.65 -14.04 -16.30
CA ASP A 152 -5.57 -13.32 -17.58
C ASP A 152 -5.71 -11.80 -17.39
N TRP A 153 -4.69 -11.24 -16.71
CA TRP A 153 -4.58 -9.79 -16.45
C TRP A 153 -4.48 -8.96 -17.71
N MET A 154 -3.92 -9.53 -18.77
CA MET A 154 -3.81 -8.83 -20.04
C MET A 154 -5.20 -8.59 -20.61
N SER A 155 -6.00 -9.65 -20.74
CA SER A 155 -7.36 -9.53 -21.27
C SER A 155 -8.23 -8.65 -20.40
N PHE A 156 -8.08 -8.69 -19.07
CA PHE A 156 -8.79 -7.77 -18.17
C PHE A 156 -8.50 -6.31 -18.50
N HIS A 157 -7.21 -5.94 -18.60
CA HIS A 157 -6.82 -4.56 -18.86
C HIS A 157 -7.06 -4.12 -20.31
N GLU A 158 -7.14 -5.04 -21.25
CA GLU A 158 -7.60 -4.76 -22.61
C GLU A 158 -9.09 -4.41 -22.64
N GLU A 159 -9.94 -5.17 -21.96
CA GLU A 159 -11.37 -4.87 -21.83
C GLU A 159 -11.62 -3.61 -21.00
N GLU A 160 -10.87 -3.40 -19.92
CA GLU A 160 -10.91 -2.16 -19.13
C GLU A 160 -10.53 -0.93 -19.96
N TYR A 161 -9.51 -1.06 -20.83
CA TYR A 161 -9.15 -0.01 -21.78
C TYR A 161 -10.30 0.29 -22.75
N ASP A 162 -10.92 -0.75 -23.32
CA ASP A 162 -12.00 -0.58 -24.28
C ASP A 162 -13.25 0.03 -23.62
N PHE A 163 -13.55 -0.31 -22.36
CA PHE A 163 -14.55 0.37 -21.52
C PHE A 163 -14.29 1.89 -21.41
N PHE A 164 -13.07 2.30 -21.04
CA PHE A 164 -12.74 3.73 -20.93
C PHE A 164 -12.67 4.43 -22.29
N LYS A 165 -12.33 3.70 -23.35
CA LYS A 165 -12.35 4.20 -24.72
C LYS A 165 -13.77 4.51 -25.18
N ALA A 166 -14.73 3.63 -24.92
CA ALA A 166 -16.14 3.86 -25.22
C ALA A 166 -16.68 5.11 -24.48
N LEU A 167 -16.31 5.28 -23.20
CA LEU A 167 -16.61 6.51 -22.45
C LEU A 167 -16.00 7.76 -23.12
N ALA A 168 -14.75 7.70 -23.55
CA ALA A 168 -14.08 8.82 -24.20
C ALA A 168 -14.61 9.14 -25.61
N GLU A 169 -15.16 8.15 -26.32
CA GLU A 169 -15.83 8.31 -27.62
C GLU A 169 -17.22 8.91 -27.48
N ALA A 170 -17.92 8.61 -26.38
CA ALA A 170 -19.19 9.23 -26.03
C ALA A 170 -19.05 10.65 -25.48
N SER A 171 -17.87 11.04 -24.99
CA SER A 171 -17.63 12.40 -24.50
C SER A 171 -17.91 13.45 -25.59
N PRO A 172 -18.57 14.58 -25.25
CA PRO A 172 -18.77 15.69 -26.17
C PRO A 172 -17.45 16.33 -26.64
N ASP A 173 -16.34 16.14 -25.92
CA ASP A 173 -15.03 16.62 -26.31
C ASP A 173 -14.29 15.55 -27.13
N LYS A 174 -14.27 15.73 -28.46
CA LYS A 174 -13.54 14.85 -29.40
C LYS A 174 -12.04 14.70 -29.07
N THR A 175 -11.49 15.61 -28.26
CA THR A 175 -10.11 15.51 -27.77
C THR A 175 -9.93 14.30 -26.84
N ALA A 176 -10.96 13.90 -26.09
CA ALA A 176 -10.92 12.75 -25.18
C ALA A 176 -10.62 11.45 -25.92
N SER A 177 -11.41 11.09 -26.93
CA SER A 177 -11.18 9.90 -27.78
C SER A 177 -9.84 9.96 -28.51
N PHE A 178 -9.45 11.13 -29.03
CA PHE A 178 -8.14 11.30 -29.66
C PHE A 178 -6.99 10.97 -28.70
N LEU A 179 -7.07 11.43 -27.45
CA LEU A 179 -6.07 11.16 -26.43
C LEU A 179 -6.06 9.68 -26.06
N VAL A 180 -7.21 9.08 -25.69
CA VAL A 180 -7.27 7.65 -25.28
C VAL A 180 -6.69 6.72 -26.34
N ASN A 181 -7.01 6.94 -27.62
CA ASN A 181 -6.45 6.15 -28.72
C ASN A 181 -4.93 6.30 -28.84
N ARG A 182 -4.39 7.47 -28.52
CA ARG A 182 -2.94 7.74 -28.55
C ARG A 182 -2.21 7.15 -27.33
N PHE A 183 -2.94 6.77 -26.27
CA PHE A 183 -2.38 6.24 -25.03
C PHE A 183 -2.56 4.72 -24.83
N LYS A 184 -3.24 3.98 -25.71
CA LYS A 184 -3.48 2.52 -25.56
C LYS A 184 -2.25 1.73 -25.09
N GLN A 185 -1.16 1.80 -25.84
CA GLN A 185 0.07 1.05 -25.51
C GLN A 185 0.66 1.45 -24.14
N TYR A 186 0.48 2.70 -23.71
CA TYR A 186 1.01 3.22 -22.44
C TYR A 186 0.13 2.86 -21.28
N TYR A 187 -1.19 2.88 -21.49
CA TYR A 187 -2.17 2.35 -20.56
C TYR A 187 -1.83 0.91 -20.24
N LEU A 188 -1.72 0.05 -21.28
CA LEU A 188 -1.41 -1.37 -21.12
C LEU A 188 -0.03 -1.57 -20.48
N LEU A 189 1.03 -0.89 -20.92
CA LEU A 189 2.35 -1.00 -20.29
C LEU A 189 2.36 -0.52 -18.83
N SER A 190 1.65 0.56 -18.50
CA SER A 190 1.53 1.03 -17.12
C SER A 190 0.73 0.04 -16.27
N SER A 191 -0.36 -0.51 -16.79
CA SER A 191 -1.15 -1.51 -16.08
C SER A 191 -0.34 -2.81 -15.89
N MET A 192 0.39 -3.28 -16.90
CA MET A 192 1.22 -4.48 -16.81
C MET A 192 2.42 -4.36 -15.86
N SER A 193 3.08 -3.20 -15.83
CA SER A 193 4.24 -2.95 -14.95
C SER A 193 3.87 -2.65 -13.50
N LEU A 194 2.61 -2.32 -13.22
CA LEU A 194 2.15 -1.84 -11.91
C LEU A 194 1.12 -2.76 -11.25
N ASN A 195 0.30 -3.53 -11.99
CA ASN A 195 -0.96 -4.03 -11.41
C ASN A 195 -0.93 -5.45 -10.84
N ARG A 196 0.08 -6.29 -11.14
CA ARG A 196 0.07 -7.70 -10.69
C ARG A 196 -0.03 -7.88 -9.17
N GLN A 197 0.36 -6.87 -8.39
CA GLN A 197 0.33 -6.90 -6.91
C GLN A 197 -0.66 -5.91 -6.25
N PHE A 198 -1.15 -4.90 -6.97
CA PHE A 198 -1.86 -3.76 -6.36
C PHE A 198 -3.32 -3.59 -6.81
N TRP A 199 -3.72 -4.24 -7.91
CA TRP A 199 -5.04 -4.07 -8.49
C TRP A 199 -5.96 -5.21 -8.05
N ASP A 200 -7.13 -4.89 -7.50
CA ASP A 200 -8.17 -5.88 -7.19
C ASP A 200 -9.22 -5.84 -8.30
N MET A 201 -9.21 -6.85 -9.18
CA MET A 201 -10.13 -6.93 -10.33
C MET A 201 -11.61 -6.95 -9.91
N ASN A 202 -11.93 -7.62 -8.80
CA ASN A 202 -13.31 -7.70 -8.31
C ASN A 202 -13.76 -6.35 -7.76
N GLN A 203 -12.87 -5.65 -7.06
CA GLN A 203 -13.13 -4.28 -6.62
C GLN A 203 -13.29 -3.33 -7.82
N ALA A 204 -12.41 -3.43 -8.83
CA ALA A 204 -12.45 -2.61 -10.03
C ALA A 204 -13.76 -2.79 -10.80
N SER A 205 -14.15 -4.04 -11.08
CA SER A 205 -15.44 -4.41 -11.68
C SER A 205 -16.61 -3.74 -10.95
N LYS A 206 -16.67 -3.90 -9.62
CA LYS A 206 -17.74 -3.32 -8.79
C LYS A 206 -17.80 -1.80 -8.90
N ILE A 207 -16.65 -1.13 -8.86
CA ILE A 207 -16.56 0.33 -9.00
C ILE A 207 -17.01 0.77 -10.40
N TYR A 208 -16.64 0.05 -11.46
CA TYR A 208 -17.06 0.40 -12.82
C TYR A 208 -18.56 0.26 -13.02
N ARG A 209 -19.19 -0.76 -12.42
CA ARG A 209 -20.64 -0.92 -12.37
C ARG A 209 -21.34 0.20 -11.60
N THR A 210 -20.82 0.57 -10.43
CA THR A 210 -21.34 1.70 -9.66
C THR A 210 -21.24 2.99 -10.46
N THR A 211 -20.09 3.23 -11.09
CA THR A 211 -19.84 4.40 -11.94
C THR A 211 -20.83 4.45 -13.11
N LEU A 212 -21.04 3.34 -13.81
CA LEU A 212 -22.01 3.26 -14.90
C LEU A 212 -23.44 3.54 -14.42
N SER A 213 -23.82 2.99 -13.26
CA SER A 213 -25.14 3.22 -12.65
C SER A 213 -25.36 4.71 -12.34
N LEU A 214 -24.36 5.39 -11.80
CA LEU A 214 -24.39 6.82 -11.52
C LEU A 214 -24.43 7.66 -12.82
N ILE A 215 -23.67 7.26 -13.85
CA ILE A 215 -23.76 7.87 -15.19
C ILE A 215 -25.19 7.74 -15.73
N ILE A 216 -25.83 6.57 -15.66
CA ILE A 216 -27.19 6.36 -16.16
C ILE A 216 -28.23 7.13 -15.32
N ALA A 217 -28.00 7.28 -14.02
CA ALA A 217 -28.84 8.11 -13.15
C ALA A 217 -28.71 9.62 -13.45
N GLY A 218 -27.56 10.05 -13.98
CA GLY A 218 -27.28 11.45 -14.32
C GLY A 218 -26.58 12.19 -13.19
N ASP A 219 -26.07 11.44 -12.21
CA ASP A 219 -25.27 11.97 -11.13
C ASP A 219 -23.80 11.98 -11.54
N ALA A 220 -23.47 12.93 -12.42
CA ALA A 220 -22.13 13.06 -13.00
C ALA A 220 -21.05 13.32 -11.94
N GLU A 221 -21.41 14.03 -10.86
CA GLU A 221 -20.49 14.36 -9.77
C GLU A 221 -20.22 13.17 -8.87
N ALA A 222 -21.25 12.38 -8.51
CA ALA A 222 -21.03 11.13 -7.79
C ALA A 222 -20.22 10.12 -8.62
N ALA A 223 -20.51 9.99 -9.92
CA ALA A 223 -19.75 9.12 -10.82
C ALA A 223 -18.27 9.53 -10.92
N GLU A 224 -18.00 10.83 -11.02
CA GLU A 224 -16.65 11.41 -11.02
C GLU A 224 -15.90 11.11 -9.71
N ASN A 225 -16.57 11.29 -8.57
CA ASN A 225 -15.95 11.07 -7.25
C ASN A 225 -15.63 9.60 -7.00
N GLU A 226 -16.54 8.70 -7.38
CA GLU A 226 -16.37 7.25 -7.23
C GLU A 226 -15.12 6.77 -8.00
N ILE A 227 -15.03 7.12 -9.28
CA ILE A 227 -13.90 6.68 -10.12
C ILE A 227 -12.58 7.33 -9.67
N ARG A 228 -12.62 8.61 -9.28
CA ARG A 228 -11.45 9.36 -8.83
C ARG A 228 -10.87 8.78 -7.54
N SER A 229 -11.73 8.46 -6.57
CA SER A 229 -11.35 7.84 -5.29
C SER A 229 -10.70 6.47 -5.50
N PHE A 230 -11.27 5.66 -6.38
CA PHE A 230 -10.71 4.36 -6.74
C PHE A 230 -9.28 4.47 -7.29
N PHE A 231 -9.06 5.34 -8.29
CA PHE A 231 -7.72 5.55 -8.83
C PHE A 231 -6.76 6.16 -7.81
N GLU A 232 -7.21 7.09 -6.96
CA GLU A 232 -6.35 7.70 -5.93
C GLU A 232 -5.82 6.68 -4.92
N ASN A 233 -6.67 5.76 -4.48
CA ASN A 233 -6.29 4.68 -3.59
C ASN A 233 -5.28 3.74 -4.24
N ASN A 234 -5.45 3.41 -5.53
CA ASN A 234 -4.51 2.55 -6.25
C ASN A 234 -3.18 3.26 -6.55
N ASP A 235 -3.23 4.51 -6.98
CA ASP A 235 -2.05 5.33 -7.26
C ASP A 235 -1.18 5.48 -6.00
N THR A 236 -1.80 5.64 -4.83
CA THR A 236 -1.08 5.73 -3.54
C THR A 236 -0.33 4.45 -3.20
N LYS A 237 -0.91 3.28 -3.45
CA LYS A 237 -0.24 1.97 -3.25
C LYS A 237 0.98 1.84 -4.16
N ILE A 238 0.82 2.22 -5.43
CA ILE A 238 1.90 2.18 -6.43
C ILE A 238 3.05 3.10 -6.04
N LEU A 239 2.76 4.36 -5.67
CA LEU A 239 3.81 5.32 -5.35
C LEU A 239 4.62 4.93 -4.12
N LYS A 240 3.96 4.41 -3.08
CA LYS A 240 4.65 3.88 -1.90
C LYS A 240 5.62 2.76 -2.23
N TYR A 241 5.22 1.85 -3.12
CA TYR A 241 6.10 0.77 -3.58
C TYR A 241 7.35 1.31 -4.27
N TYR A 242 7.21 2.29 -5.17
CA TYR A 242 8.37 2.85 -5.89
C TYR A 242 9.21 3.83 -5.07
N ASP A 243 8.66 4.47 -4.05
CA ASP A 243 9.41 5.30 -3.10
C ASP A 243 10.33 4.45 -2.21
N ALA A 244 9.86 3.27 -1.77
CA ALA A 244 10.66 2.30 -1.01
C ALA A 244 11.94 1.86 -1.76
N LEU A 245 11.87 1.76 -3.10
CA LEU A 245 12.99 1.33 -3.94
C LEU A 245 14.13 2.37 -4.09
N ARG A 246 14.02 3.60 -3.54
CA ARG A 246 14.94 4.73 -3.81
C ARG A 246 15.98 5.04 -2.74
N SER A 247 15.90 4.42 -1.57
CA SER A 247 16.75 4.78 -0.44
C SER A 247 18.25 4.54 -0.76
N PRO A 248 19.17 5.52 -0.56
CA PRO A 248 20.55 5.39 -1.01
C PRO A 248 21.31 4.27 -0.26
N ARG A 249 21.92 3.33 -1.02
CA ARG A 249 22.90 2.36 -0.50
C ARG A 249 24.17 3.11 -0.04
N ASN A 250 24.26 3.44 1.24
CA ASN A 250 25.50 3.94 1.86
C ASN A 250 26.41 2.76 2.25
N ASN A 251 27.63 2.78 1.70
CA ASN A 251 28.69 1.81 1.96
C ASN A 251 29.23 1.94 3.41
N ALA A 252 28.70 1.14 4.33
CA ALA A 252 29.31 0.87 5.63
C ALA A 252 28.71 -0.36 6.32
N ARG A 253 28.89 -1.59 5.79
CA ARG A 253 28.43 -2.87 6.42
C ARG A 253 27.05 -2.77 7.11
N SER A 254 26.15 -1.96 6.57
CA SER A 254 24.81 -1.76 7.09
C SER A 254 23.96 -2.75 6.33
N ARG A 255 23.32 -3.67 7.07
CA ARG A 255 22.21 -4.48 6.60
C ARG A 255 21.36 -3.65 5.65
N VAL A 256 21.53 -3.88 4.36
CA VAL A 256 20.80 -3.19 3.32
C VAL A 256 19.38 -3.71 3.46
N SER A 257 18.47 -2.81 3.80
CA SER A 257 17.03 -3.07 3.90
C SER A 257 16.51 -3.49 2.53
N TYR A 258 16.60 -4.79 2.27
CA TYR A 258 15.53 -5.50 1.61
C TYR A 258 14.29 -5.25 2.48
N GLU A 259 13.52 -4.17 2.22
CA GLU A 259 12.09 -4.07 2.60
C GLU A 259 11.26 -5.11 1.81
N SER A 260 11.91 -6.22 1.48
CA SER A 260 11.45 -7.25 0.61
C SER A 260 10.49 -8.08 1.43
N VAL A 261 9.27 -8.17 0.94
CA VAL A 261 8.37 -9.26 1.22
C VAL A 261 7.69 -9.24 2.60
N TYR A 262 8.41 -8.88 3.67
CA TYR A 262 7.95 -8.97 5.05
C TYR A 262 8.38 -7.74 5.85
N GLY A 263 7.48 -7.22 6.69
CA GLY A 263 7.80 -6.08 7.54
C GLY A 263 7.43 -4.71 7.00
N GLY A 264 6.24 -4.56 6.43
CA GLY A 264 5.70 -3.22 6.18
C GLY A 264 5.55 -2.43 7.47
N ARG A 265 6.43 -1.43 7.68
CA ARG A 265 6.30 -0.39 8.73
C ARG A 265 5.09 0.53 8.51
N HIS A 266 4.47 0.43 7.33
CA HIS A 266 3.44 1.34 6.85
C HIS A 266 2.13 0.61 6.56
N LEU A 267 1.56 -0.03 7.58
CA LEU A 267 0.14 -0.37 7.52
C LEU A 267 -0.64 0.94 7.64
N LEU A 268 -1.39 1.31 6.60
CA LEU A 268 -2.42 2.34 6.75
C LEU A 268 -3.68 1.68 7.26
N LEU A 269 -4.29 2.30 8.26
CA LEU A 269 -5.58 1.90 8.77
C LEU A 269 -6.65 2.81 8.16
N SER A 270 -7.50 2.25 7.30
CA SER A 270 -8.64 2.94 6.69
C SER A 270 -9.89 2.79 7.56
N ARG A 271 -10.91 3.62 7.33
CA ARG A 271 -12.17 3.56 8.11
C ARG A 271 -12.85 2.21 7.91
N GLU A 272 -12.77 1.65 6.72
CA GLU A 272 -13.33 0.36 6.34
C GLU A 272 -12.76 -0.79 7.17
N ASP A 273 -11.52 -0.67 7.67
CA ASP A 273 -10.85 -1.72 8.46
C ASP A 273 -11.44 -1.90 9.87
N TYR A 274 -12.14 -0.89 10.40
CA TYR A 274 -12.61 -0.89 11.80
C TYR A 274 -14.05 -0.43 12.01
N ILE A 275 -14.72 0.11 10.99
CA ILE A 275 -16.07 0.65 11.15
C ILE A 275 -17.08 -0.41 11.61
N ASP A 276 -16.99 -1.64 11.10
CA ASP A 276 -17.92 -2.70 11.50
C ASP A 276 -17.63 -3.22 12.92
N LEU A 277 -16.38 -3.13 13.38
CA LEU A 277 -16.04 -3.38 14.78
C LEU A 277 -16.63 -2.31 15.70
N ILE A 278 -16.59 -1.03 15.30
CA ILE A 278 -17.22 0.05 16.07
C ILE A 278 -18.73 -0.17 16.18
N LYS A 279 -19.41 -0.48 15.07
CA LYS A 279 -20.86 -0.78 15.07
C LYS A 279 -21.20 -1.97 15.96
N THR A 280 -20.38 -3.03 15.88
CA THR A 280 -20.54 -4.21 16.73
C THR A 280 -20.40 -3.85 18.20
N ALA A 281 -19.39 -3.06 18.56
CA ALA A 281 -19.17 -2.60 19.93
C ALA A 281 -20.31 -1.72 20.45
N PHE A 282 -20.88 -0.83 19.62
CA PHE A 282 -22.06 -0.05 20.02
C PHE A 282 -23.31 -0.89 20.20
N ALA A 283 -23.51 -1.90 19.36
CA ALA A 283 -24.63 -2.83 19.49
C ALA A 283 -24.50 -3.68 20.76
N GLU A 284 -23.28 -4.13 21.08
CA GLU A 284 -22.97 -4.84 22.33
C GLU A 284 -23.28 -3.98 23.56
N ASP A 285 -22.81 -2.73 23.58
CA ASP A 285 -22.96 -1.82 24.71
C ASP A 285 -24.38 -1.22 24.81
N ARG A 286 -25.24 -1.48 23.80
CA ARG A 286 -26.56 -0.84 23.61
C ARG A 286 -26.48 0.67 23.83
N ALA A 287 -25.45 1.29 23.26
CA ALA A 287 -25.08 2.66 23.58
C ALA A 287 -26.19 3.69 23.27
N GLU A 288 -27.11 3.38 22.35
CA GLU A 288 -28.33 4.18 22.07
C GLU A 288 -29.32 4.24 23.23
N GLU A 289 -29.27 3.26 24.12
CA GLU A 289 -30.24 3.03 25.18
C GLU A 289 -29.67 3.29 26.58
N ASP A 290 -28.58 4.08 26.68
CA ASP A 290 -27.96 4.43 27.97
C ASP A 290 -28.94 5.16 28.90
N VAL A 291 -29.60 4.37 29.75
CA VAL A 291 -30.63 4.83 30.68
C VAL A 291 -30.12 5.89 31.66
N THR A 292 -28.84 5.84 32.01
CA THR A 292 -28.26 6.72 33.03
C THR A 292 -28.01 8.10 32.43
N THR A 293 -27.30 8.14 31.30
CA THR A 293 -27.00 9.40 30.60
C THR A 293 -28.27 10.09 30.12
N LEU A 294 -29.22 9.33 29.57
CA LEU A 294 -30.48 9.87 29.04
C LEU A 294 -31.43 10.37 30.14
N ALA A 295 -31.38 9.80 31.35
CA ALA A 295 -32.21 10.25 32.47
C ALA A 295 -31.68 11.52 33.15
N ILE A 296 -30.36 11.74 33.13
CA ILE A 296 -29.71 12.82 33.89
C ILE A 296 -29.56 14.10 33.05
N PHE A 297 -29.28 13.98 31.76
CA PHE A 297 -28.90 15.12 30.92
C PHE A 297 -29.90 15.38 29.80
N ASP A 298 -30.23 16.65 29.56
CA ASP A 298 -30.94 17.07 28.36
C ASP A 298 -30.01 17.16 27.14
N LYS A 299 -30.56 17.03 25.93
CA LYS A 299 -29.81 17.15 24.65
C LYS A 299 -29.14 18.52 24.44
N SER A 300 -29.50 19.53 25.20
CA SER A 300 -28.95 20.89 25.12
C SER A 300 -27.63 21.06 25.90
N VAL A 301 -27.32 20.14 26.83
CA VAL A 301 -26.16 20.25 27.72
C VAL A 301 -24.89 19.99 26.91
N LYS A 302 -24.05 21.03 26.81
CA LYS A 302 -22.75 20.93 26.14
C LYS A 302 -21.61 20.88 27.13
N LYS A 303 -20.68 19.97 26.89
CA LYS A 303 -19.44 19.81 27.67
C LYS A 303 -18.26 19.60 26.75
N THR A 304 -17.08 19.76 27.33
CA THR A 304 -15.80 19.38 26.75
C THR A 304 -15.26 18.27 27.62
N ALA A 305 -14.74 17.21 27.01
CA ALA A 305 -14.04 16.14 27.71
C ALA A 305 -12.70 15.86 27.04
N LYS A 306 -11.80 15.21 27.76
CA LYS A 306 -10.47 14.82 27.30
C LYS A 306 -10.20 13.37 27.64
N ILE A 307 -9.62 12.63 26.70
CA ILE A 307 -9.01 11.33 26.98
C ILE A 307 -7.62 11.59 27.56
N ILE A 308 -7.42 11.17 28.80
CA ILE A 308 -6.19 11.34 29.58
C ILE A 308 -5.53 9.98 29.80
N ALA A 309 -4.24 9.89 29.47
CA ALA A 309 -3.42 8.73 29.79
C ALA A 309 -3.23 8.62 31.31
N ARG A 310 -3.42 7.44 31.89
CA ARG A 310 -3.20 7.19 33.33
C ARG A 310 -1.83 6.57 33.62
N GLU A 311 -1.16 6.08 32.60
CA GLU A 311 0.17 5.49 32.71
C GLU A 311 1.06 5.84 31.49
N LYS A 312 2.33 5.46 31.56
CA LYS A 312 3.32 5.70 30.50
C LYS A 312 3.18 4.66 29.39
N GLY A 313 3.20 5.10 28.14
CA GLY A 313 3.17 4.21 26.99
C GLY A 313 3.38 4.91 25.64
N THR A 314 3.01 4.21 24.58
CA THR A 314 2.93 4.69 23.21
C THR A 314 1.47 4.74 22.81
N VAL A 315 0.96 5.92 22.45
CA VAL A 315 -0.45 6.08 22.07
C VAL A 315 -0.69 5.53 20.66
N CYS A 316 -1.81 4.83 20.47
CA CYS A 316 -2.25 4.30 19.18
C CYS A 316 -3.78 4.16 19.13
N GLY A 317 -4.39 4.38 17.97
CA GLY A 317 -5.83 4.27 17.77
C GLY A 317 -6.59 5.59 17.92
N LEU A 318 -5.91 6.74 17.81
CA LEU A 318 -6.54 8.05 17.99
C LEU A 318 -7.63 8.34 16.95
N GLU A 319 -7.39 7.98 15.67
CA GLU A 319 -8.41 8.13 14.62
C GLU A 319 -9.58 7.15 14.80
N VAL A 320 -9.32 5.95 15.35
CA VAL A 320 -10.38 4.99 15.69
C VAL A 320 -11.26 5.57 16.79
N ALA A 321 -10.67 6.06 17.89
CA ALA A 321 -11.41 6.70 18.98
C ALA A 321 -12.19 7.94 18.51
N ARG A 322 -11.58 8.76 17.64
CA ARG A 322 -12.27 9.88 16.99
C ARG A 322 -13.47 9.42 16.18
N THR A 323 -13.33 8.36 15.40
CA THR A 323 -14.44 7.80 14.63
C THR A 323 -15.55 7.30 15.55
N VAL A 324 -15.23 6.61 16.64
CA VAL A 324 -16.23 6.18 17.64
C VAL A 324 -17.11 7.36 18.10
N PHE A 325 -16.51 8.48 18.52
CA PHE A 325 -17.30 9.65 18.92
C PHE A 325 -18.18 10.20 17.79
N LEU A 326 -17.65 10.28 16.57
CA LEU A 326 -18.38 10.84 15.43
C LEU A 326 -19.48 9.91 14.91
N GLU A 327 -19.33 8.59 15.05
CA GLU A 327 -20.39 7.62 14.76
C GLU A 327 -21.53 7.70 15.77
N MET A 328 -21.22 7.97 17.04
CA MET A 328 -22.24 8.18 18.08
C MET A 328 -23.00 9.49 17.90
N ASP A 329 -22.28 10.59 17.64
CA ASP A 329 -22.87 11.90 17.40
C ASP A 329 -21.98 12.72 16.45
N ALA A 330 -22.43 12.81 15.20
CA ALA A 330 -21.73 13.51 14.12
C ALA A 330 -21.59 15.04 14.37
N THR A 331 -22.30 15.60 15.37
CA THR A 331 -22.20 17.02 15.75
C THR A 331 -21.07 17.29 16.74
N LEU A 332 -20.43 16.25 17.29
CA LEU A 332 -19.30 16.40 18.20
C LEU A 332 -18.08 16.97 17.46
N LYS A 333 -17.39 17.90 18.13
CA LYS A 333 -16.08 18.39 17.69
C LYS A 333 -14.99 17.59 18.38
N VAL A 334 -14.30 16.75 17.62
CA VAL A 334 -13.17 15.95 18.10
C VAL A 334 -11.86 16.54 17.58
N THR A 335 -10.88 16.70 18.45
CA THR A 335 -9.53 17.21 18.14
C THR A 335 -8.50 16.25 18.73
N LEU A 336 -7.62 15.73 17.89
CA LEU A 336 -6.48 14.92 18.35
C LEU A 336 -5.38 15.86 18.85
N GLU A 337 -4.90 15.62 20.07
CA GLU A 337 -3.84 16.42 20.70
C GLU A 337 -2.46 15.73 20.61
N LYS A 338 -2.45 14.47 20.16
CA LYS A 338 -1.27 13.63 19.89
C LYS A 338 -1.42 12.95 18.52
N LYS A 339 -0.38 12.25 18.10
CA LYS A 339 -0.37 11.35 16.93
C LYS A 339 -0.06 9.93 17.37
N ASP A 340 -0.59 8.95 16.65
CA ASP A 340 -0.25 7.55 16.88
C ASP A 340 1.26 7.36 16.75
N GLY A 341 1.87 6.72 17.76
CA GLY A 341 3.31 6.56 17.91
C GLY A 341 3.96 7.54 18.88
N ASP A 342 3.26 8.60 19.29
CA ASP A 342 3.76 9.52 20.30
C ASP A 342 3.93 8.81 21.65
N SER A 343 5.01 9.14 22.35
CA SER A 343 5.17 8.74 23.75
C SER A 343 4.26 9.59 24.65
N ILE A 344 3.63 8.94 25.62
CA ILE A 344 2.72 9.55 26.59
C ILE A 344 3.10 9.17 28.02
N SER A 345 2.80 10.06 28.96
CA SER A 345 2.95 9.86 30.40
C SER A 345 1.60 10.04 31.11
N ALA A 346 1.51 9.59 32.37
CA ALA A 346 0.34 9.81 33.19
C ALA A 346 0.00 11.32 33.28
N GLY A 347 -1.26 11.66 33.01
CA GLY A 347 -1.76 13.03 32.95
C GLY A 347 -1.74 13.68 31.57
N ASP A 348 -1.11 13.05 30.57
CA ASP A 348 -1.14 13.57 29.19
C ASP A 348 -2.53 13.45 28.59
N SER A 349 -3.00 14.54 27.97
CA SER A 349 -4.21 14.54 27.15
C SER A 349 -3.87 14.15 25.71
N VAL A 350 -4.63 13.22 25.15
CA VAL A 350 -4.37 12.67 23.80
C VAL A 350 -5.46 13.02 22.78
N LEU A 351 -6.69 13.23 23.25
CA LEU A 351 -7.85 13.56 22.43
C LEU A 351 -8.80 14.45 23.23
N LYS A 352 -9.32 15.49 22.59
CA LYS A 352 -10.33 16.38 23.14
C LYS A 352 -11.62 16.26 22.34
N VAL A 353 -12.75 16.11 23.03
CA VAL A 353 -14.09 16.08 22.43
C VAL A 353 -14.96 17.18 23.04
N SER A 354 -15.82 17.81 22.24
CA SER A 354 -16.73 18.85 22.72
C SER A 354 -18.06 18.82 21.98
N GLY A 355 -19.16 18.95 22.70
CA GLY A 355 -20.50 18.89 22.13
C GLY A 355 -21.54 18.42 23.15
N ASN A 356 -22.59 17.75 22.69
CA ASN A 356 -23.64 17.21 23.55
C ASN A 356 -23.04 16.15 24.50
N ILE A 357 -23.25 16.34 25.81
CA ILE A 357 -22.74 15.42 26.83
C ILE A 357 -23.30 14.00 26.66
N GLN A 358 -24.53 13.85 26.16
CA GLN A 358 -25.10 12.52 25.91
C GLN A 358 -24.26 11.73 24.90
N GLY A 359 -23.90 12.35 23.77
CA GLY A 359 -23.06 11.70 22.75
C GLY A 359 -21.65 11.39 23.26
N ILE A 360 -21.09 12.26 24.10
CA ILE A 360 -19.77 12.04 24.72
C ILE A 360 -19.79 10.82 25.64
N LEU A 361 -20.71 10.76 26.61
CA LEU A 361 -20.76 9.69 27.61
C LEU A 361 -21.13 8.34 27.00
N ARG A 362 -22.07 8.31 26.04
CA ARG A 362 -22.49 7.09 25.34
C ARG A 362 -21.38 6.50 24.45
N ALA A 363 -20.44 7.32 23.99
CA ALA A 363 -19.30 6.86 23.19
C ALA A 363 -18.09 6.46 24.04
N GLU A 364 -18.04 6.87 25.31
CA GLU A 364 -16.86 6.84 26.16
C GLU A 364 -16.24 5.44 26.23
N ARG A 365 -17.02 4.45 26.68
CA ARG A 365 -16.47 3.10 26.95
C ARG A 365 -15.94 2.45 25.69
N VAL A 366 -16.67 2.56 24.58
CA VAL A 366 -16.26 2.04 23.28
C VAL A 366 -14.96 2.71 22.82
N ALA A 367 -14.87 4.05 22.91
CA ALA A 367 -13.68 4.79 22.49
C ALA A 367 -12.45 4.42 23.33
N LEU A 368 -12.62 4.37 24.66
CA LEU A 368 -11.57 3.98 25.60
C LEU A 368 -11.10 2.54 25.36
N ASN A 369 -12.00 1.59 25.10
CA ASN A 369 -11.62 0.19 24.86
C ASN A 369 -10.71 0.03 23.62
N PHE A 370 -11.02 0.73 22.51
CA PHE A 370 -10.19 0.68 21.30
C PHE A 370 -8.81 1.30 21.53
N ILE A 371 -8.74 2.54 22.02
CA ILE A 371 -7.46 3.23 22.21
C ILE A 371 -6.59 2.53 23.27
N SER A 372 -7.20 1.98 24.33
CA SER A 372 -6.49 1.26 25.37
C SER A 372 -5.84 -0.02 24.84
N LEU A 373 -6.59 -0.84 24.09
CA LEU A 373 -6.07 -2.08 23.50
C LEU A 373 -4.95 -1.80 22.50
N MET A 374 -5.17 -0.86 21.57
CA MET A 374 -4.18 -0.53 20.54
C MET A 374 -2.92 0.08 21.16
N SER A 375 -3.05 1.02 22.08
CA SER A 375 -1.90 1.61 22.79
C SER A 375 -1.17 0.57 23.64
N GLY A 376 -1.88 -0.40 24.23
CA GLY A 376 -1.27 -1.53 24.93
C GLY A 376 -0.37 -2.35 24.00
N ILE A 377 -0.83 -2.62 22.77
CA ILE A 377 -0.06 -3.38 21.76
C ILE A 377 1.18 -2.59 21.33
N SER A 378 1.02 -1.31 21.00
CA SER A 378 2.15 -0.44 20.62
C SER A 378 3.17 -0.31 21.74
N THR A 379 2.71 -0.14 22.98
CA THR A 379 3.58 -0.04 24.17
C THR A 379 4.34 -1.34 24.43
N SER A 380 3.68 -2.49 24.33
CA SER A 380 4.32 -3.80 24.46
C SER A 380 5.37 -4.01 23.36
N THR A 381 5.00 -3.71 22.11
CA THR A 381 5.89 -3.85 20.95
C THR A 381 7.14 -2.96 21.10
N ALA A 382 6.98 -1.71 21.52
CA ALA A 382 8.11 -0.80 21.74
C ALA A 382 9.10 -1.35 22.79
N LYS A 383 8.61 -2.02 23.83
CA LYS A 383 9.47 -2.69 24.83
C LYS A 383 10.26 -3.83 24.20
N PHE A 384 9.62 -4.67 23.38
CA PHE A 384 10.29 -5.77 22.69
C PHE A 384 11.32 -5.28 21.68
N VAL A 385 10.98 -4.29 20.85
CA VAL A 385 11.88 -3.68 19.88
C VAL A 385 13.11 -3.08 20.57
N SER A 386 12.89 -2.31 21.65
CA SER A 386 13.99 -1.75 22.43
C SER A 386 14.90 -2.83 23.03
N ALA A 387 14.34 -3.94 23.51
CA ALA A 387 15.11 -5.02 24.10
C ALA A 387 15.84 -5.88 23.06
N ALA A 388 15.27 -6.06 21.86
CA ALA A 388 15.85 -6.83 20.77
C ALA A 388 16.93 -6.05 19.98
N ALA A 389 16.89 -4.71 19.99
CA ALA A 389 17.81 -3.85 19.26
C ALA A 389 19.29 -4.14 19.57
N GLN A 390 19.62 -4.47 20.82
CA GLN A 390 21.00 -4.79 21.23
C GLN A 390 21.54 -6.09 20.60
N TYR A 391 20.66 -6.97 20.13
CA TYR A 391 21.02 -8.22 19.46
C TYR A 391 20.99 -8.08 17.93
N ASN A 392 20.63 -6.89 17.42
CA ASN A 392 20.45 -6.65 16.00
C ASN A 392 19.44 -7.67 15.44
N VAL A 393 18.27 -7.79 16.05
CA VAL A 393 17.17 -8.66 15.58
C VAL A 393 15.90 -7.83 15.51
N ASP A 394 15.21 -7.91 14.38
CA ASP A 394 13.93 -7.22 14.18
C ASP A 394 12.76 -8.05 14.74
N VAL A 395 11.77 -7.37 15.32
CA VAL A 395 10.62 -8.02 15.97
C VAL A 395 9.46 -8.14 15.00
N LEU A 396 8.99 -9.35 14.75
CA LEU A 396 7.82 -9.67 13.94
C LEU A 396 6.60 -10.00 14.81
N ASP A 397 5.42 -9.61 14.33
CA ASP A 397 4.15 -10.12 14.85
C ASP A 397 3.76 -11.49 14.26
N THR A 398 2.53 -11.94 14.54
CA THR A 398 2.00 -13.19 14.00
C THR A 398 0.52 -13.06 13.63
N ARG A 399 -0.08 -14.16 13.16
CA ARG A 399 -1.54 -14.28 12.98
C ARG A 399 -2.28 -14.70 14.26
N LYS A 400 -1.60 -14.85 15.40
CA LYS A 400 -2.17 -15.13 16.72
C LYS A 400 -2.77 -13.83 17.30
N THR A 401 -3.88 -13.40 16.71
CA THR A 401 -4.56 -12.15 17.04
C THR A 401 -5.93 -12.44 17.62
N VAL A 402 -6.50 -11.51 18.39
CA VAL A 402 -7.94 -11.53 18.72
C VAL A 402 -8.75 -11.62 17.41
N PRO A 403 -9.72 -12.55 17.29
CA PRO A 403 -10.55 -12.67 16.09
C PRO A 403 -11.25 -11.35 15.73
N GLY A 404 -11.28 -10.98 14.45
CA GLY A 404 -11.82 -9.69 13.98
C GLY A 404 -10.86 -8.50 14.10
N TYR A 405 -9.97 -8.48 15.09
CA TYR A 405 -9.11 -7.33 15.41
C TYR A 405 -7.74 -7.31 14.70
N ARG A 406 -7.51 -8.22 13.75
CA ARG A 406 -6.17 -8.42 13.15
C ARG A 406 -5.57 -7.14 12.59
N MET A 407 -6.33 -6.38 11.80
CA MET A 407 -5.84 -5.15 11.17
C MET A 407 -5.43 -4.11 12.21
N LEU A 408 -6.26 -3.90 13.25
CA LEU A 408 -5.96 -2.98 14.36
C LEU A 408 -4.72 -3.41 15.14
N ALA A 409 -4.59 -4.70 15.43
CA ALA A 409 -3.44 -5.24 16.16
C ALA A 409 -2.13 -5.09 15.37
N LYS A 410 -2.17 -5.40 14.07
CA LYS A 410 -1.02 -5.29 13.16
C LYS A 410 -0.63 -3.83 12.90
N TYR A 411 -1.60 -2.93 12.85
CA TYR A 411 -1.35 -1.49 12.83
C TYR A 411 -0.64 -1.05 14.11
N ALA A 412 -1.15 -1.45 15.27
CA ALA A 412 -0.57 -1.10 16.56
C ALA A 412 0.85 -1.65 16.77
N VAL A 413 1.17 -2.85 16.25
CA VAL A 413 2.55 -3.38 16.22
C VAL A 413 3.46 -2.46 15.42
N ALA A 414 3.05 -2.06 14.20
CA ALA A 414 3.85 -1.18 13.37
C ALA A 414 4.10 0.18 14.04
N ILE A 415 3.07 0.76 14.67
CA ILE A 415 3.19 2.00 15.46
C ILE A 415 4.15 1.84 16.65
N GLY A 416 4.19 0.66 17.27
CA GLY A 416 5.16 0.33 18.31
C GLY A 416 6.59 0.06 17.81
N GLY A 417 6.84 0.19 16.50
CA GLY A 417 8.15 -0.02 15.88
C GLY A 417 8.45 -1.47 15.49
N GLY A 418 7.50 -2.39 15.68
CA GLY A 418 7.61 -3.77 15.21
C GLY A 418 7.34 -3.89 13.71
N LEU A 419 7.61 -5.06 13.17
CA LEU A 419 7.40 -5.40 11.77
C LEU A 419 6.22 -6.36 11.62
N ASN A 420 5.43 -6.13 10.57
CA ASN A 420 4.32 -7.01 10.23
C ASN A 420 4.81 -8.24 9.47
N HIS A 421 4.60 -9.42 10.04
CA HIS A 421 4.60 -10.67 9.29
C HIS A 421 3.33 -10.78 8.42
N ARG A 422 3.12 -11.90 7.71
CA ARG A 422 1.96 -12.03 6.80
C ARG A 422 0.62 -11.67 7.43
N GLN A 423 -0.14 -10.86 6.69
CA GLN A 423 -1.46 -10.38 7.08
C GLN A 423 -2.48 -11.52 7.15
N ASN A 424 -2.45 -12.42 6.17
CA ASN A 424 -3.42 -13.50 6.00
C ASN A 424 -2.76 -14.68 5.25
N LEU A 425 -3.57 -15.67 4.87
CA LEU A 425 -3.08 -16.86 4.15
C LEU A 425 -2.78 -16.60 2.66
N ALA A 426 -3.32 -15.53 2.07
CA ALA A 426 -3.25 -15.28 0.64
C ALA A 426 -1.95 -14.57 0.20
N VAL A 427 -1.35 -13.77 1.09
CA VAL A 427 -0.20 -12.91 0.75
C VAL A 427 1.15 -13.64 0.76
N MET A 428 1.23 -14.82 1.38
CA MET A 428 2.49 -15.53 1.59
C MET A 428 2.24 -17.00 1.93
N GLY A 429 2.96 -17.88 1.24
CA GLY A 429 3.07 -19.29 1.57
C GLY A 429 3.91 -19.51 2.82
N MET A 430 3.44 -20.39 3.70
CA MET A 430 4.20 -20.82 4.88
C MET A 430 4.04 -22.34 4.98
N LEU A 431 5.09 -23.06 4.62
CA LEU A 431 5.12 -24.51 4.77
C LEU A 431 5.43 -24.85 6.22
N LYS A 432 4.68 -25.81 6.74
CA LYS A 432 4.76 -26.32 8.11
C LYS A 432 4.94 -27.82 8.05
N ASP A 433 5.28 -28.41 9.18
CA ASP A 433 5.29 -29.86 9.44
C ASP A 433 4.19 -30.64 8.70
N ASN A 434 2.93 -30.20 8.84
CA ASN A 434 1.76 -30.86 8.27
C ASN A 434 1.73 -30.79 6.73
N HIS A 435 2.16 -29.67 6.15
CA HIS A 435 2.22 -29.51 4.70
C HIS A 435 3.34 -30.38 4.11
N ILE A 436 4.49 -30.41 4.78
CA ILE A 436 5.66 -31.20 4.39
C ILE A 436 5.31 -32.69 4.44
N ALA A 437 4.69 -33.14 5.53
CA ALA A 437 4.24 -34.52 5.70
C ALA A 437 3.24 -34.93 4.60
N ALA A 438 2.25 -34.08 4.31
CA ALA A 438 1.25 -34.35 3.26
C ALA A 438 1.84 -34.34 1.83
N ALA A 439 2.88 -33.54 1.59
CA ALA A 439 3.58 -33.48 0.31
C ALA A 439 4.66 -34.56 0.15
N GLY A 440 4.98 -35.29 1.23
CA GLY A 440 5.96 -36.38 1.27
C GLY A 440 7.41 -35.92 1.51
N SER A 441 7.78 -34.69 1.18
CA SER A 441 9.09 -34.11 1.52
C SER A 441 9.09 -32.58 1.43
N ILE A 442 10.08 -31.94 2.04
CA ILE A 442 10.26 -30.48 2.00
C ILE A 442 10.43 -30.00 0.56
N ARG A 443 11.30 -30.66 -0.21
CA ARG A 443 11.53 -30.32 -1.62
C ARG A 443 10.28 -30.45 -2.47
N ALA A 444 9.51 -31.52 -2.29
CA ALA A 444 8.26 -31.72 -3.01
C ALA A 444 7.24 -30.62 -2.67
N ALA A 445 7.13 -30.25 -1.38
CA ALA A 445 6.25 -29.18 -0.93
C ALA A 445 6.62 -27.82 -1.57
N ILE A 446 7.91 -27.44 -1.50
CA ILE A 446 8.40 -26.16 -2.06
C ILE A 446 8.17 -26.11 -3.57
N ARG A 447 8.57 -27.15 -4.31
CA ARG A 447 8.40 -27.19 -5.78
C ARG A 447 6.93 -27.13 -6.19
N LYS A 448 6.06 -27.85 -5.48
CA LYS A 448 4.61 -27.82 -5.75
C LYS A 448 4.05 -26.42 -5.50
N PHE A 449 4.43 -25.77 -4.41
CA PHE A 449 4.03 -24.40 -4.09
C PHE A 449 4.52 -23.40 -5.15
N ARG A 450 5.82 -23.41 -5.48
CA ARG A 450 6.40 -22.49 -6.48
C ARG A 450 5.77 -22.68 -7.86
N LYS A 451 5.40 -23.91 -8.23
CA LYS A 451 4.67 -24.19 -9.48
C LYS A 451 3.25 -23.64 -9.46
N SER A 452 2.51 -23.80 -8.36
CA SER A 452 1.12 -23.34 -8.27
C SER A 452 0.99 -21.84 -7.99
N SER A 453 2.01 -21.23 -7.41
CA SER A 453 1.97 -19.87 -6.87
C SER A 453 3.25 -19.09 -7.22
N PRO A 454 3.57 -18.94 -8.52
CA PRO A 454 4.82 -18.31 -8.95
C PRO A 454 4.86 -16.83 -8.52
N GLY A 455 5.96 -16.44 -7.88
CA GLY A 455 6.17 -15.08 -7.37
C GLY A 455 5.49 -14.78 -6.03
N ILE A 456 4.72 -15.73 -5.46
CA ILE A 456 4.27 -15.61 -4.07
C ILE A 456 5.42 -15.98 -3.15
N PRO A 457 5.70 -15.15 -2.13
CA PRO A 457 6.73 -15.45 -1.16
C PRO A 457 6.48 -16.72 -0.35
N LEU A 458 7.56 -17.39 0.03
CA LEU A 458 7.53 -18.67 0.71
C LEU A 458 8.45 -18.67 1.92
N GLU A 459 7.86 -18.93 3.07
CA GLU A 459 8.55 -19.31 4.30
C GLU A 459 8.44 -20.82 4.51
N VAL A 460 9.52 -21.42 5.02
CA VAL A 460 9.56 -22.84 5.38
C VAL A 460 9.95 -22.97 6.85
N GLU A 461 9.06 -23.57 7.62
CA GLU A 461 9.31 -23.92 9.02
C GLU A 461 10.15 -25.19 9.09
N VAL A 462 11.23 -25.11 9.88
CA VAL A 462 12.16 -26.21 10.14
C VAL A 462 12.42 -26.31 11.64
N ASP A 463 12.49 -27.54 12.14
CA ASP A 463 12.71 -27.83 13.56
C ASP A 463 14.08 -28.50 13.83
N HIS A 464 14.74 -29.04 12.80
CA HIS A 464 16.07 -29.67 12.90
C HIS A 464 17.01 -29.28 11.75
N PRO A 465 18.34 -29.29 11.95
CA PRO A 465 19.32 -28.87 10.94
C PRO A 465 19.27 -29.62 9.59
N ASP A 466 18.86 -30.89 9.59
CA ASP A 466 18.79 -31.67 8.34
C ASP A 466 17.71 -31.13 7.39
N GLN A 467 16.57 -30.70 7.95
CA GLN A 467 15.49 -30.05 7.19
C GLN A 467 15.92 -28.71 6.61
N LEU A 468 16.74 -27.95 7.35
CA LEU A 468 17.29 -26.68 6.89
C LEU A 468 18.12 -26.88 5.61
N TYR A 469 19.01 -27.87 5.58
CA TYR A 469 19.80 -28.15 4.39
C TYR A 469 18.91 -28.46 3.17
N GLU A 470 17.89 -29.29 3.35
CA GLU A 470 16.96 -29.63 2.27
C GLU A 470 16.17 -28.42 1.75
N ALA A 471 15.69 -27.58 2.67
CA ALA A 471 14.94 -26.37 2.33
C ALA A 471 15.81 -25.38 1.55
N LEU A 472 17.05 -25.14 2.00
CA LEU A 472 17.96 -24.17 1.37
C LEU A 472 18.23 -24.48 -0.11
N GLN A 473 18.34 -25.77 -0.48
CA GLN A 473 18.56 -26.16 -1.88
C GLN A 473 17.45 -25.69 -2.83
N GLU A 474 16.24 -25.46 -2.32
CA GLU A 474 15.08 -24.98 -3.08
C GLU A 474 14.87 -23.46 -2.95
N LYS A 475 15.80 -22.75 -2.31
CA LYS A 475 15.86 -21.28 -2.23
C LYS A 475 14.51 -20.62 -1.81
N PRO A 476 13.95 -20.97 -0.64
CA PRO A 476 12.80 -20.25 -0.09
C PRO A 476 13.17 -18.80 0.20
N ASP A 477 12.18 -17.93 0.40
CA ASP A 477 12.45 -16.53 0.75
C ASP A 477 12.85 -16.41 2.23
N MET A 478 12.33 -17.30 3.08
CA MET A 478 12.50 -17.24 4.53
C MET A 478 12.52 -18.63 5.17
N ILE A 479 13.29 -18.77 6.24
CA ILE A 479 13.31 -19.96 7.08
C ILE A 479 12.86 -19.60 8.49
N LEU A 480 11.81 -20.26 8.98
CA LEU A 480 11.41 -20.20 10.38
C LEU A 480 12.09 -21.33 11.15
N LEU A 481 12.92 -20.96 12.12
CA LEU A 481 13.65 -21.83 13.03
C LEU A 481 12.78 -22.06 14.28
N ASP A 482 12.01 -23.15 14.28
CA ASP A 482 11.03 -23.41 15.34
C ASP A 482 11.66 -24.05 16.57
N ASN A 483 11.43 -23.46 17.75
CA ASN A 483 11.82 -23.99 19.06
C ASN A 483 13.30 -24.37 19.21
N MET A 484 14.19 -23.78 18.42
CA MET A 484 15.63 -24.06 18.46
C MET A 484 16.33 -23.44 19.68
N THR A 485 17.34 -24.14 20.19
CA THR A 485 18.28 -23.60 21.20
C THR A 485 19.18 -22.52 20.60
N ASN A 486 19.79 -21.67 21.44
CA ASN A 486 20.72 -20.61 20.98
C ASN A 486 21.86 -21.18 20.09
N ILE A 487 22.41 -22.36 20.45
CA ILE A 487 23.45 -23.04 19.67
C ILE A 487 22.91 -23.47 18.30
N GLN A 488 21.69 -23.98 18.23
CA GLN A 488 21.05 -24.37 16.98
C GLN A 488 20.73 -23.14 16.12
N LEU A 489 20.15 -22.08 16.70
CA LEU A 489 19.88 -20.81 16.01
C LEU A 489 21.15 -20.25 15.37
N LYS A 490 22.26 -20.20 16.14
CA LYS A 490 23.56 -19.74 15.63
C LYS A 490 24.08 -20.57 14.46
N LYS A 491 24.03 -21.90 14.58
CA LYS A 491 24.47 -22.80 13.52
C LYS A 491 23.60 -22.65 12.27
N SER A 492 22.29 -22.54 12.43
CA SER A 492 21.33 -22.38 11.35
C SER A 492 21.52 -21.05 10.63
N ALA A 493 21.65 -19.93 11.36
CA ALA A 493 21.90 -18.62 10.77
C ALA A 493 23.22 -18.58 9.99
N GLN A 494 24.31 -19.13 10.55
CA GLN A 494 25.59 -19.24 9.85
C GLN A 494 25.52 -20.11 8.59
N MET A 495 24.67 -21.14 8.60
CA MET A 495 24.45 -22.01 7.45
C MET A 495 23.68 -21.29 6.34
N ILE A 496 22.66 -20.51 6.71
CA ILE A 496 21.90 -19.66 5.79
C ILE A 496 22.81 -18.58 5.18
N GLU A 497 23.63 -17.91 5.99
CA GLU A 497 24.58 -16.88 5.53
C GLU A 497 25.57 -17.45 4.50
N LYS A 498 26.23 -18.57 4.81
CA LYS A 498 27.14 -19.23 3.87
C LYS A 498 26.45 -19.69 2.60
N PHE A 499 25.21 -20.17 2.70
CA PHE A 499 24.44 -20.57 1.54
C PHE A 499 24.12 -19.36 0.65
N ASN A 500 23.72 -18.23 1.24
CA ASN A 500 23.48 -16.97 0.55
C ASN A 500 24.73 -16.48 -0.20
N GLU A 501 25.89 -16.47 0.46
CA GLU A 501 27.17 -16.10 -0.17
C GLU A 501 27.53 -17.02 -1.34
N ALA A 502 27.36 -18.34 -1.18
CA ALA A 502 27.75 -19.32 -2.18
C ALA A 502 26.81 -19.38 -3.40
N ASN A 503 25.56 -18.95 -3.26
CA ASN A 503 24.52 -19.12 -4.27
C ASN A 503 23.92 -17.81 -4.80
N ASP A 504 24.44 -16.67 -4.35
CA ASP A 504 23.93 -15.34 -4.65
C ASP A 504 22.41 -15.23 -4.34
N THR A 505 22.04 -15.60 -3.12
CA THR A 505 20.65 -15.56 -2.62
C THR A 505 20.50 -14.65 -1.41
N HIS A 506 19.25 -14.33 -1.06
CA HIS A 506 18.91 -13.50 0.10
C HIS A 506 17.82 -14.15 0.96
N ILE A 507 18.13 -15.33 1.51
CA ILE A 507 17.23 -16.06 2.40
C ILE A 507 17.37 -15.48 3.81
N VAL A 508 16.27 -15.07 4.42
CA VAL A 508 16.24 -14.52 5.79
C VAL A 508 15.81 -15.57 6.81
N SER A 509 16.21 -15.39 8.07
CA SER A 509 15.96 -16.29 9.18
C SER A 509 15.06 -15.68 10.25
N GLU A 510 14.05 -16.43 10.69
CA GLU A 510 13.19 -16.08 11.83
C GLU A 510 13.33 -17.09 12.95
N ALA A 511 13.57 -16.60 14.17
CA ALA A 511 13.45 -17.41 15.36
C ALA A 511 12.00 -17.40 15.89
N SER A 512 11.46 -18.59 16.18
CA SER A 512 10.17 -18.75 16.89
C SER A 512 10.28 -19.76 18.03
N GLY A 513 9.36 -19.71 19.00
CA GLY A 513 9.33 -20.67 20.11
C GLY A 513 9.50 -20.07 21.51
N GLY A 514 8.53 -19.24 21.93
CA GLY A 514 8.40 -18.81 23.33
C GLY A 514 9.36 -17.69 23.76
N PHE A 515 9.55 -16.68 22.89
CA PHE A 515 10.28 -15.46 23.26
C PHE A 515 9.39 -14.52 24.08
N HIS A 516 9.97 -14.00 25.16
CA HIS A 516 9.40 -13.10 26.16
C HIS A 516 10.45 -12.05 26.55
N LEU A 517 10.04 -10.90 27.09
CA LEU A 517 10.98 -9.82 27.43
C LEU A 517 12.15 -10.26 28.33
N ASN A 518 11.94 -11.25 29.20
CA ASN A 518 12.94 -11.75 30.13
C ASN A 518 13.87 -12.84 29.56
N ASN A 519 13.69 -13.27 28.31
CA ASN A 519 14.50 -14.32 27.69
C ASN A 519 15.01 -13.96 26.28
N LEU A 520 14.98 -12.67 25.90
CA LEU A 520 15.50 -12.20 24.62
C LEU A 520 17.04 -12.30 24.52
N ASP A 521 17.73 -12.46 25.65
CA ASP A 521 19.16 -12.79 25.70
C ASP A 521 19.50 -14.08 24.95
N ARG A 522 18.53 -14.98 24.78
CA ARG A 522 18.63 -16.15 23.88
C ARG A 522 18.94 -15.80 22.43
N LEU A 523 18.75 -14.56 22.00
CA LEU A 523 19.10 -14.09 20.65
C LEU A 523 20.56 -13.63 20.53
N ALA A 524 21.26 -13.46 21.64
CA ALA A 524 22.66 -13.04 21.65
C ALA A 524 23.53 -13.99 20.82
N ASP A 525 24.37 -13.41 19.96
CA ASP A 525 25.31 -14.11 19.07
C ASP A 525 24.69 -15.17 18.15
N THR A 526 23.36 -15.16 17.96
CA THR A 526 22.68 -16.10 17.06
C THR A 526 22.82 -15.67 15.60
N GLY A 527 22.78 -14.37 15.31
CA GLY A 527 22.84 -13.85 13.95
C GLY A 527 21.54 -14.03 13.16
N VAL A 528 20.42 -14.37 13.80
CA VAL A 528 19.11 -14.42 13.12
C VAL A 528 18.65 -13.01 12.72
N ASP A 529 17.85 -12.92 11.66
CA ASP A 529 17.37 -11.63 11.15
C ASP A 529 16.15 -11.14 11.95
N TYR A 530 15.22 -12.06 12.23
CA TYR A 530 13.94 -11.76 12.87
C TYR A 530 13.65 -12.66 14.08
N VAL A 531 12.78 -12.17 14.96
CA VAL A 531 12.13 -12.96 16.01
C VAL A 531 10.61 -12.72 15.98
N SER A 532 9.81 -13.78 15.92
CA SER A 532 8.35 -13.64 15.98
C SER A 532 7.80 -13.79 17.39
N ILE A 533 6.96 -12.84 17.79
CA ILE A 533 6.44 -12.73 19.16
C ILE A 533 4.91 -12.75 19.13
N GLY A 534 4.35 -13.95 19.28
CA GLY A 534 2.90 -14.14 19.25
C GLY A 534 2.13 -13.41 20.35
N SER A 535 2.75 -13.15 21.51
CA SER A 535 2.11 -12.46 22.63
C SER A 535 1.85 -10.98 22.35
N LEU A 536 2.51 -10.37 21.34
CA LEU A 536 2.29 -8.97 20.96
C LEU A 536 0.86 -8.65 20.54
N THR A 537 0.09 -9.65 20.11
CA THR A 537 -1.27 -9.43 19.61
C THR A 537 -2.31 -10.37 20.23
N SER A 538 -1.90 -11.39 20.98
CA SER A 538 -2.79 -12.34 21.67
C SER A 538 -2.87 -12.14 23.19
N GLN A 539 -1.84 -11.54 23.81
CA GLN A 539 -1.70 -11.49 25.28
C GLN A 539 -1.19 -10.12 25.71
N VAL A 540 -1.98 -9.09 25.43
CA VAL A 540 -1.61 -7.70 25.71
C VAL A 540 -2.52 -7.10 26.77
N ALA A 541 -1.89 -6.48 27.78
CA ALA A 541 -2.58 -5.64 28.74
C ALA A 541 -2.95 -4.30 28.07
N PRO A 542 -4.23 -3.88 28.07
CA PRO A 542 -4.62 -2.56 27.61
C PRO A 542 -3.92 -1.46 28.41
N LEU A 543 -3.56 -0.36 27.74
CA LEU A 543 -3.01 0.83 28.41
C LEU A 543 -4.15 1.61 29.07
N ASP A 544 -3.97 2.05 30.31
CA ASP A 544 -5.03 2.75 31.05
C ASP A 544 -5.26 4.20 30.57
N PHE A 545 -6.49 4.49 30.17
CA PHE A 545 -6.98 5.81 29.79
C PHE A 545 -8.30 6.11 30.50
N GLY A 546 -8.51 7.38 30.88
CA GLY A 546 -9.78 7.87 31.39
C GLY A 546 -10.33 9.01 30.53
N LEU A 547 -11.64 9.23 30.59
CA LEU A 547 -12.30 10.41 30.04
C LEU A 547 -12.61 11.40 31.16
N ASP A 548 -12.03 12.60 31.11
CA ASP A 548 -12.21 13.65 32.11
C ASP A 548 -13.00 14.83 31.52
N ILE A 549 -14.05 15.29 32.20
CA ILE A 549 -14.96 16.39 31.79
C ILE A 549 -14.56 17.72 32.42
#